data_AF-A0A973C1C1-F1
#
_entry.id   AF-A0A973C1C1-F1
#
_cell.length_a   1.000
_cell.length_b   1.000
_cell.length_c   1.000
_cell.angle_alpha   90.00
_cell.angle_beta   90.00
_cell.angle_gamma   90.00
#
_symmetry.space_group_name_H-M   'P 1'
#
loop_
_entity.id
_entity.type
_entity.pdbx_description
1 polymer ?
#
loop_
_entity_poly.entity_id
_entity_poly.type
_entity_poly.pdbx_seq_one_letter_code
_entity_poly.pdbx_strand_id
1 'polypeptide(L)' 'MRRNKPERLQLSLSKEQLKRLLLEKRLVASDIRCCDYCSQCELKELILECTRITCSSETRNMGS' A
#
# COMPACT_ATOMS: atom_id res chain seq x y z
N MET A 1 -24.71 -26.43 4.53
CA MET A 1 -24.74 -25.01 4.08
C MET A 1 -23.33 -24.57 3.74
N ARG A 2 -23.01 -24.35 2.45
CA ARG A 2 -21.68 -23.84 2.05
C ARG A 2 -21.60 -22.37 2.49
N ARG A 3 -20.75 -22.06 3.46
CA ARG A 3 -20.40 -20.68 3.81
C ARG A 3 -19.82 -20.03 2.54
N ASN A 4 -20.46 -18.97 2.03
CA ASN A 4 -19.90 -18.11 0.99
C ASN A 4 -18.55 -17.60 1.51
N LYS A 5 -17.45 -18.22 1.07
CA LYS A 5 -16.14 -17.63 1.24
C LYS A 5 -16.16 -16.33 0.43
N PRO A 6 -15.76 -15.18 1.00
CA PRO A 6 -15.65 -13.96 0.22
C PRO A 6 -14.77 -14.25 -0.99
N GLU A 7 -15.32 -14.03 -2.18
CA GLU A 7 -14.62 -14.25 -3.43
C GLU A 7 -13.46 -13.25 -3.47
N ARG A 8 -12.24 -13.78 -3.37
CA ARG A 8 -11.04 -12.95 -3.37
C ARG A 8 -10.78 -12.53 -4.80
N LEU A 9 -11.02 -11.26 -5.10
CA LEU A 9 -10.59 -10.64 -6.34
C LEU A 9 -9.06 -10.58 -6.37
N GLN A 10 -8.46 -11.29 -7.33
CA GLN A 10 -7.05 -11.12 -7.65
C GLN A 10 -6.93 -9.97 -8.65
N LEU A 11 -6.18 -8.93 -8.27
CA LEU A 11 -5.89 -7.79 -9.11
C LEU A 11 -4.39 -7.71 -9.34
N SER A 12 -4.00 -7.41 -10.58
CA SER A 12 -2.61 -7.10 -10.93
C SER A 12 -2.48 -5.58 -11.05
N LEU A 13 -1.56 -5.00 -10.30
CA LEU A 13 -1.28 -3.56 -10.30
C LEU A 13 0.20 -3.34 -10.56
N SER A 14 0.53 -2.30 -11.34
CA SER A 14 1.92 -1.86 -11.46
C SER A 14 2.39 -1.19 -10.17
N LYS A 15 3.71 -1.06 -10.01
CA LYS A 15 4.34 -0.35 -8.88
C LYS A 15 3.84 1.10 -8.78
N GLU A 16 3.69 1.78 -9.93
CA GLU A 16 3.21 3.16 -10.01
C GLU A 16 1.75 3.29 -9.57
N GLN A 17 0.90 2.35 -10.01
CA GLN A 17 -0.50 2.30 -9.59
C GLN A 17 -0.62 2.07 -8.09
N LEU A 18 0.19 1.15 -7.55
CA LEU A 18 0.24 0.87 -6.12
C LEU A 18 0.69 2.09 -5.32
N LYS A 19 1.77 2.76 -5.76
CA LYS A 19 2.28 4.01 -5.16
C LYS A 19 1.20 5.08 -5.09
N ARG A 20 0.48 5.29 -6.20
CA ARG A 20 -0.60 6.27 -6.28
C ARG A 20 -1.70 5.97 -5.26
N LEU A 21 -2.16 4.73 -5.17
CA LEU A 21 -3.21 4.34 -4.23
C LEU A 21 -2.80 4.49 -2.76
N LEU A 22 -1.53 4.20 -2.44
CA LEU A 22 -0.96 4.42 -1.10
C LEU A 22 -0.93 5.92 -0.75
N LEU A 23 -0.47 6.77 -1.67
CA LEU A 23 -0.41 8.23 -1.46
C LEU A 23 -1.81 8.86 -1.35
N GLU A 24 -2.79 8.38 -2.12
CA GLU A 24 -4.19 8.81 -2.04
C GLU A 24 -4.89 8.29 -0.76
N LYS A 25 -4.20 7.52 0.10
CA LYS A 25 -4.76 6.85 1.29
C LYS A 25 -5.97 5.95 0.96
N ARG A 26 -6.05 5.45 -0.29
CA ARG A 26 -7.15 4.60 -0.81
C ARG A 26 -6.87 3.11 -0.69
N LEU A 27 -5.66 2.75 -0.27
CA LEU A 27 -5.27 1.38 0.00
C LEU A 27 -4.80 1.26 1.45
N VAL A 28 -5.54 0.47 2.23
CA VAL A 28 -5.12 0.03 3.57
C VAL A 28 -4.65 -1.42 3.43
N ALA A 29 -3.35 -1.61 3.27
CA ALA A 29 -2.77 -2.95 3.17
C ALA A 29 -2.74 -3.59 4.57
N SER A 30 -3.68 -4.50 4.85
CA SER A 30 -3.82 -5.13 6.17
C SER A 30 -3.06 -6.46 6.32
N ASP A 31 -2.68 -7.12 5.22
CA ASP A 31 -2.01 -8.43 5.25
C ASP A 31 -1.10 -8.59 4.02
N ILE A 32 0.19 -8.28 4.21
CA ILE A 32 1.21 -8.38 3.17
C ILE A 32 1.83 -9.77 3.22
N ARG A 33 1.35 -10.66 2.35
CA ARG A 33 1.97 -11.96 2.09
C ARG A 33 2.63 -11.92 0.71
N CYS A 34 3.91 -11.55 0.68
CA CYS A 34 4.72 -11.73 -0.51
C CYS A 34 5.19 -13.18 -0.63
N CYS A 35 5.29 -13.66 -1.86
CA CYS A 35 5.74 -15.01 -2.21
C CYS A 35 7.26 -15.21 -2.01
N ASP A 36 8.03 -14.12 -1.94
CA ASP A 36 9.48 -14.15 -1.82
C ASP A 36 10.02 -12.92 -1.04
N TYR A 37 11.23 -13.05 -0.52
CA TYR A 37 11.87 -12.03 0.33
C TYR A 37 12.13 -10.72 -0.42
N CYS A 38 12.52 -10.78 -1.69
CA CYS A 38 12.82 -9.59 -2.48
C CYS A 38 11.57 -8.73 -2.68
N SER A 39 10.46 -9.36 -3.11
CA SER A 39 9.16 -8.69 -3.25
C SER A 39 8.70 -8.07 -1.93
N GLN A 40 8.95 -8.72 -0.79
CA GLN A 40 8.62 -8.17 0.52
C GLN A 40 9.44 -6.92 0.84
N CYS A 41 10.75 -6.91 0.53
CA CYS A 41 11.62 -5.75 0.73
C CYS A 41 11.20 -4.58 -0.16
N GLU A 42 10.97 -4.82 -1.45
CA GLU A 42 10.54 -3.77 -2.39
C GLU A 42 9.21 -3.11 -1.96
N LEU A 43 8.26 -3.91 -1.49
CA LEU A 43 6.98 -3.40 -1.01
C LEU A 43 7.14 -2.59 0.29
N LYS A 44 7.99 -3.03 1.21
CA LYS A 44 8.32 -2.26 2.43
C LYS A 44 8.95 -0.92 2.10
N GLU A 45 9.93 -0.91 1.19
CA GLU A 45 10.58 0.32 0.73
C GLU A 45 9.57 1.29 0.11
N LEU A 46 8.66 0.78 -0.72
CA LEU A 46 7.61 1.59 -1.34
C LEU A 46 6.68 2.21 -0.29
N ILE A 47 6.27 1.44 0.71
CA ILE A 47 5.42 1.93 1.81
C ILE A 47 6.15 3.01 2.60
N LEU A 48 7.40 2.77 2.98
CA LEU A 48 8.22 3.75 3.72
C LEU A 48 8.41 5.04 2.92
N GLU A 49 8.65 4.94 1.61
CA GLU A 49 8.73 6.09 0.70
C GLU A 49 7.43 6.90 0.72
N CYS A 50 6.28 6.23 0.58
CA CYS A 50 4.97 6.89 0.59
C CYS A 50 4.69 7.56 1.94
N THR A 51 4.95 6.88 3.05
CA THR A 51 4.79 7.43 4.41
C THR A 51 5.67 8.67 4.61
N ARG A 52 6.93 8.62 4.17
CA ARG A 52 7.84 9.77 4.27
C ARG A 52 7.30 10.99 3.51
N ILE A 53 6.75 10.79 2.31
CA ILE A 53 6.13 11.85 1.51
C ILE A 53 4.90 12.42 2.23
N THR A 54 4.00 11.56 2.72
CA THR A 54 2.79 11.99 3.44
C THR A 54 3.14 12.80 4.69
N CYS A 55 4.05 12.30 5.54
CA CYS A 55 4.48 13.01 6.75
C CYS A 55 5.14 14.36 6.43
N SER A 56 5.96 14.43 5.37
CA SER A 56 6.62 15.68 4.95
C SER A 56 5.67 16.72 4.36
N SER A 57 4.51 16.29 3.87
CA SER A 57 3.45 17.18 3.41
C SER A 57 2.58 17.66 4.57
N GLU A 58 2.30 16.80 5.55
CA GLU A 58 1.53 17.15 6.75
C GLU A 58 2.28 18.15 7.64
N THR A 59 3.60 18.03 7.78
CA THR A 59 4.41 19.01 8.53
C THR A 59 4.48 20.38 7.86
N ARG A 60 4.37 20.45 6.52
CA ARG A 60 4.31 21.72 5.78
C ARG A 60 2.99 22.47 5.97
N ASN A 61 1.90 21.74 6.19
CA ASN A 61 0.56 22.33 6.38
C ASN A 61 0.26 22.77 7.82
N MET A 62 1.11 22.44 8.80
CA MET A 62 0.95 22.83 10.21
C MET A 62 1.75 24.09 10.58
N GLY A 63 2.40 24.73 9.60
CA GLY A 63 3.24 25.92 9.80
C GLY A 63 2.69 27.22 9.19
N SER A 64 1.38 27.32 8.92
CA SER A 64 0.72 28.54 8.44
C SER A 64 -0.21 29.12 9.50
#